data_AF-A0ABD5MIM6-F1
#
_entry.id   AF-A0ABD5MIM6-F1
#
_cell.length_a   1.000
_cell.length_b   1.000
_cell.length_c   1.000
_cell.angle_alpha   90.00
_cell.angle_beta   90.00
_cell.angle_gamma   90.00
#
_symmetry.space_group_name_H-M   'P 1'
#
loop_
_entity.id
_entity.type
_entity.pdbx_description
1 polymer ?
#
loop_
_entity_poly.entity_id
_entity_poly.type
_entity_poly.pdbx_seq_one_letter_code
_entity_poly.pdbx_strand_id
1 'polypeptide(L)'
;MAVLAAHHWVKTRSEGPYLTQRDIGKAIDEMGIDLSCNLETSVGNTDEDPVIESFVPDDGPDWYIIRQRDDEFVMGDDFAPAVQDECERAISHIDAMDGTSSGDGTAVADGPPPTNEDGETLREVIAEAVDEEPKELEEYIRRGRARERRSKLNEVVDAVEESEFDKPDSYDKIELRPNARRYHLSDHGISEYSLA
;
A
#
# COMPACT_ATOMS: atom_id res chain seq x y z
N MET A 1 22.62 -6.61 16.32
CA MET A 1 23.82 -7.19 15.66
C MET A 1 23.67 -7.34 14.14
N ALA A 2 22.64 -8.01 13.60
CA ALA A 2 22.48 -8.16 12.15
C ALA A 2 22.36 -6.82 11.40
N VAL A 3 21.54 -5.89 11.92
CA VAL A 3 21.37 -4.54 11.37
C VAL A 3 22.69 -3.76 11.36
N LEU A 4 23.45 -3.77 12.48
CA LEU A 4 24.79 -3.19 12.57
C LEU A 4 25.77 -3.80 11.55
N ALA A 5 25.71 -5.12 11.35
CA ALA A 5 26.56 -5.81 10.39
C ALA A 5 26.23 -5.42 8.93
N ALA A 6 24.95 -5.25 8.61
CA ALA A 6 24.50 -4.73 7.31
C ALA A 6 25.03 -3.31 7.04
N HIS A 7 24.91 -2.42 8.03
CA HIS A 7 25.44 -1.07 7.94
C HIS A 7 26.97 -1.03 7.80
N HIS A 8 27.69 -1.90 8.51
CA HIS A 8 29.14 -2.03 8.37
C HIS A 8 29.54 -2.58 6.99
N TRP A 9 28.82 -3.60 6.49
CA TRP A 9 29.04 -4.17 5.17
C TRP A 9 28.88 -3.13 4.06
N VAL A 10 27.81 -2.34 4.11
CA VAL A 10 27.54 -1.27 3.12
C VAL A 10 28.37 -0.01 3.40
N LYS A 11 29.01 0.08 4.57
CA LYS A 11 29.83 1.21 5.02
C LYS A 11 29.05 2.53 5.10
N THR A 12 27.83 2.47 5.62
CA THR A 12 27.02 3.68 5.86
C THR A 12 27.67 4.58 6.91
N ARG A 13 27.60 5.90 6.73
CA ARG A 13 28.10 6.93 7.67
C ARG A 13 27.18 8.14 7.66
N SER A 14 27.32 9.04 8.63
CA SER A 14 26.59 10.31 8.73
C SER A 14 26.72 11.18 7.47
N GLU A 15 27.91 11.25 6.87
CA GLU A 15 28.15 11.93 5.59
C GLU A 15 28.14 10.98 4.37
N GLY A 16 27.76 9.72 4.57
CA GLY A 16 27.89 8.63 3.61
C GLY A 16 26.57 8.16 3.01
N PRO A 17 26.58 6.99 2.34
CA PRO A 17 25.33 6.36 1.91
C PRO A 17 24.50 5.97 3.14
N TYR A 18 23.19 6.13 3.02
CA TYR A 18 22.21 5.64 3.98
C TYR A 18 21.53 4.40 3.43
N LEU A 19 20.86 3.65 4.30
CA LEU A 19 20.00 2.53 3.92
C LEU A 19 18.55 2.83 4.30
N THR A 20 17.61 2.41 3.46
CA THR A 20 16.21 2.24 3.89
C THR A 20 16.06 0.90 4.59
N GLN A 21 14.95 0.68 5.31
CA GLN A 21 14.65 -0.63 5.92
C GLN A 21 14.68 -1.77 4.88
N ARG A 22 14.21 -1.51 3.66
CA ARG A 22 14.28 -2.48 2.55
C ARG A 22 15.72 -2.81 2.18
N ASP A 23 16.60 -1.81 2.12
CA ASP A 23 18.01 -2.02 1.79
C ASP A 23 18.75 -2.79 2.90
N ILE A 24 18.39 -2.53 4.18
CA ILE A 24 18.89 -3.31 5.32
C ILE A 24 18.49 -4.78 5.18
N GLY A 25 17.22 -5.06 4.89
CA GLY A 25 16.72 -6.42 4.68
C GLY A 25 17.48 -7.13 3.56
N LYS A 26 17.63 -6.46 2.40
CA LYS A 26 18.40 -6.99 1.27
C LYS A 26 19.86 -7.28 1.65
N ALA A 27 20.51 -6.37 2.37
CA ALA A 27 21.88 -6.58 2.82
C ALA A 27 21.99 -7.79 3.76
N ILE A 28 21.05 -7.95 4.70
CA ILE A 28 21.01 -9.10 5.62
C ILE A 28 20.82 -10.42 4.86
N ASP A 29 19.94 -10.44 3.87
CA ASP A 29 19.71 -11.62 3.02
C ASP A 29 20.95 -11.96 2.19
N GLU A 30 21.61 -10.96 1.58
CA GLU A 30 22.86 -11.13 0.84
C GLU A 30 24.01 -11.63 1.72
N MET A 31 24.00 -11.26 3.00
CA MET A 31 24.94 -11.74 4.01
C MET A 31 24.63 -13.15 4.52
N GLY A 32 23.43 -13.68 4.23
CA GLY A 32 22.95 -14.96 4.74
C GLY A 32 22.79 -14.97 6.26
N ILE A 33 22.38 -13.83 6.84
CA ILE A 33 22.17 -13.70 8.29
C ILE A 33 20.68 -13.92 8.60
N ASP A 34 20.38 -14.93 9.39
CA ASP A 34 19.02 -15.12 9.91
C ASP A 34 18.73 -14.13 11.04
N LEU A 35 17.57 -13.48 10.95
CA LEU A 35 17.08 -12.61 12.00
C LEU A 35 16.34 -13.41 13.08
N SER A 36 16.60 -13.09 14.34
CA SER A 36 15.91 -13.69 15.48
C SER A 36 14.47 -13.18 15.67
N CYS A 37 14.13 -12.07 15.04
CA CYS A 37 12.80 -11.46 15.01
C CYS A 37 12.57 -10.82 13.64
N ASN A 38 11.36 -10.31 13.37
CA ASN A 38 11.12 -9.66 12.08
C ASN A 38 12.01 -8.41 11.89
N LEU A 39 12.25 -8.05 10.62
CA LEU A 39 13.13 -6.94 10.25
C LEU A 39 12.67 -5.60 10.86
N GLU A 40 11.37 -5.36 10.89
CA GLU A 40 10.79 -4.14 11.45
C GLU A 40 11.10 -3.98 12.93
N THR A 41 10.94 -5.04 13.73
CA THR A 41 11.31 -5.03 15.15
C THR A 41 12.83 -4.86 15.30
N SER A 42 13.61 -5.54 14.45
CA SER A 42 15.07 -5.45 14.49
C SER A 42 15.58 -4.02 14.24
N VAL A 43 14.96 -3.30 13.30
CA VAL A 43 15.29 -1.91 12.96
C VAL A 43 14.64 -0.93 13.96
N GLY A 44 13.40 -1.17 14.38
CA GLY A 44 12.71 -0.34 15.37
C GLY A 44 13.43 -0.30 16.72
N ASN A 45 13.96 -1.43 17.18
CA ASN A 45 14.78 -1.47 18.39
C ASN A 45 16.09 -0.67 18.27
N THR A 46 16.57 -0.42 17.04
CA THR A 46 17.76 0.40 16.83
C THR A 46 17.48 1.90 16.89
N ASP A 47 16.23 2.35 16.79
CA ASP A 47 15.88 3.77 17.02
C ASP A 47 16.10 4.17 18.50
N GLU A 48 16.08 3.21 19.43
CA GLU A 48 16.38 3.44 20.85
C GLU A 48 17.87 3.23 21.19
N ASP A 49 18.67 2.73 20.24
CA ASP A 49 20.09 2.42 20.41
C ASP A 49 20.95 3.52 19.77
N PRO A 50 21.86 4.18 20.51
CA PRO A 50 22.68 5.27 19.96
C PRO A 50 23.65 4.83 18.85
N VAL A 51 23.72 3.55 18.50
CA VAL A 51 24.63 3.00 17.47
C VAL A 51 24.17 3.28 16.04
N ILE A 52 22.85 3.33 15.79
CA ILE A 52 22.27 3.62 14.47
C ILE A 52 21.41 4.88 14.59
N GLU A 53 21.65 5.83 13.70
CA GLU A 53 20.87 7.04 13.62
C GLU A 53 19.86 6.92 12.48
N SER A 54 18.61 7.31 12.76
CA SER A 54 17.55 7.37 11.77
C SER A 54 17.09 8.80 11.53
N PHE A 55 16.80 9.12 10.28
CA PHE A 55 16.30 10.44 9.88
C PHE A 55 15.30 10.31 8.73
N VAL A 56 14.41 11.29 8.62
CA VAL A 56 13.56 11.47 7.45
C VAL A 56 14.18 12.59 6.61
N PRO A 57 14.33 12.42 5.30
CA PRO A 57 14.90 13.46 4.44
C PRO A 57 14.00 14.70 4.41
N ASP A 58 14.58 15.87 4.64
CA ASP A 58 13.85 17.15 4.58
C ASP A 58 13.55 17.60 3.13
N ASP A 59 14.11 16.93 2.12
CA ASP A 59 14.01 17.26 0.71
C ASP A 59 12.79 16.64 0.00
N GLY A 60 11.91 15.95 0.74
CA GLY A 60 10.71 15.30 0.21
C GLY A 60 9.43 15.63 0.97
N PRO A 61 8.26 15.29 0.41
CA PRO A 61 7.00 15.36 1.15
C PRO A 61 7.01 14.35 2.31
N ASP A 62 6.26 14.64 3.37
CA ASP A 62 6.07 13.70 4.49
C ASP A 62 5.42 12.37 4.04
N TRP A 63 4.59 12.45 2.99
CA TRP A 63 3.82 11.34 2.45
C TRP A 63 3.79 11.39 0.93
N TYR A 64 3.93 10.22 0.33
CA TYR A 64 3.66 9.97 -1.08
C TYR A 64 2.29 9.34 -1.23
N ILE A 65 1.58 9.70 -2.29
CA ILE A 65 0.33 9.04 -2.66
C ILE A 65 0.63 8.14 -3.85
N ILE A 66 0.45 6.83 -3.69
CA ILE A 66 0.83 5.82 -4.68
C ILE A 66 -0.40 5.01 -5.07
N ARG A 67 -0.62 4.86 -6.37
CA ARG A 67 -1.60 3.93 -6.92
C ARG A 67 -0.96 2.54 -7.05
N GLN A 68 -1.49 1.55 -6.34
CA GLN A 68 -0.85 0.23 -6.25
C GLN A 68 -0.80 -0.53 -7.58
N ARG A 69 -1.81 -0.35 -8.45
CA ARG A 69 -1.91 -1.06 -9.73
C ARG A 69 -0.64 -0.94 -10.59
N ASP A 70 -0.02 0.23 -10.62
CA ASP A 70 1.12 0.55 -11.49
C ASP A 70 2.26 1.28 -10.78
N ASP A 71 2.23 1.32 -9.44
CA ASP A 71 3.21 2.00 -8.59
C ASP A 71 3.42 3.50 -8.94
N GLU A 72 2.43 4.15 -9.57
CA GLU A 72 2.54 5.55 -9.97
C GLU A 72 2.29 6.51 -8.80
N PHE A 73 3.12 7.55 -8.71
CA PHE A 73 2.91 8.66 -7.78
C PHE A 73 1.79 9.58 -8.29
N VAL A 74 0.68 9.65 -7.56
CA VAL A 74 -0.50 10.43 -7.93
C VAL A 74 -0.68 11.60 -6.97
N MET A 75 0.20 12.60 -7.10
CA MET A 75 0.26 13.77 -6.23
C MET A 75 -0.19 15.06 -6.93
N GLY A 76 -0.56 16.08 -6.15
CA GLY A 76 -0.93 17.38 -6.69
C GLY A 76 -2.17 17.32 -7.59
N ASP A 77 -2.05 17.85 -8.81
CA ASP A 77 -3.16 17.93 -9.78
C ASP A 77 -3.59 16.55 -10.31
N ASP A 78 -2.71 15.54 -10.26
CA ASP A 78 -3.00 14.18 -10.73
C ASP A 78 -3.79 13.35 -9.70
N PHE A 79 -3.83 13.79 -8.45
CA PHE A 79 -4.49 13.04 -7.36
C PHE A 79 -5.99 12.87 -7.59
N ALA A 80 -6.70 13.96 -7.88
CA ALA A 80 -8.16 13.91 -8.02
C ALA A 80 -8.64 13.13 -9.25
N PRO A 81 -8.02 13.28 -10.44
CA PRO A 81 -8.26 12.41 -11.59
C PRO A 81 -7.94 10.94 -11.32
N ALA A 82 -6.79 10.63 -10.73
CA ALA A 82 -6.41 9.25 -10.45
C ALA A 82 -7.41 8.54 -9.53
N VAL A 83 -7.89 9.22 -8.47
CA VAL A 83 -8.95 8.68 -7.61
C VAL A 83 -10.24 8.45 -8.38
N GLN A 84 -10.63 9.39 -9.24
CA GLN A 84 -11.85 9.24 -10.03
C GLN A 84 -11.75 8.04 -10.97
N ASP A 85 -10.64 7.90 -11.69
CA ASP A 85 -10.44 6.79 -12.63
C ASP A 85 -10.49 5.43 -11.93
N GLU A 86 -9.86 5.30 -10.75
CA GLU A 86 -9.93 4.04 -10.00
C GLU A 86 -11.30 3.77 -9.38
N CYS A 87 -12.01 4.80 -8.92
CA CYS A 87 -13.42 4.65 -8.51
C CYS A 87 -14.29 4.13 -9.66
N GLU A 88 -14.18 4.69 -10.87
CA GLU A 88 -14.99 4.24 -12.01
C GLU A 88 -14.60 2.81 -12.47
N ARG A 89 -13.34 2.42 -12.36
CA ARG A 89 -12.91 1.04 -12.65
C ARG A 89 -13.46 0.05 -11.62
N ALA A 90 -13.47 0.41 -10.33
CA ALA A 90 -14.10 -0.41 -9.30
C ALA A 90 -15.61 -0.55 -9.52
N ILE A 91 -16.31 0.55 -9.82
CA ILE A 91 -17.75 0.53 -10.15
C ILE A 91 -18.01 -0.35 -11.37
N SER A 92 -17.22 -0.22 -12.43
CA SER A 92 -17.35 -1.04 -13.64
C SER A 92 -17.17 -2.53 -13.36
N HIS A 93 -16.34 -2.91 -12.39
CA HIS A 93 -16.20 -4.31 -11.98
C HIS A 93 -17.47 -4.81 -11.27
N ILE A 94 -17.99 -4.03 -10.32
CA ILE A 94 -19.22 -4.36 -9.58
C ILE A 94 -20.39 -4.51 -10.56
N ASP A 95 -20.56 -3.55 -11.47
CA ASP A 95 -21.63 -3.58 -12.49
C ASP A 95 -21.51 -4.78 -13.44
N ALA A 96 -20.28 -5.17 -13.79
CA ALA A 96 -20.04 -6.36 -14.61
C ALA A 96 -20.44 -7.64 -13.87
N MET A 97 -20.19 -7.71 -12.56
CA MET A 97 -20.59 -8.83 -11.71
C MET A 97 -22.09 -8.88 -11.47
N ASP A 98 -22.79 -7.75 -11.45
CA ASP A 98 -24.26 -7.74 -11.35
C ASP A 98 -24.97 -8.06 -12.67
N GLY A 99 -24.22 -8.22 -13.77
CA GLY A 99 -24.78 -8.38 -15.12
C GLY A 99 -25.42 -7.09 -15.67
N THR A 100 -25.29 -5.97 -14.97
CA THR A 100 -25.77 -4.65 -15.38
C THR A 100 -24.68 -3.93 -16.18
N SER A 101 -24.31 -4.45 -17.34
CA SER A 101 -23.44 -3.70 -18.26
C SER A 101 -24.20 -2.48 -18.81
N SER A 102 -23.90 -1.30 -18.29
CA SER A 102 -24.28 -0.01 -18.87
C SER A 102 -23.44 0.26 -20.13
N GLY A 103 -23.60 -0.56 -21.18
CA GLY A 103 -22.83 -0.44 -22.42
C GLY A 103 -23.44 -1.26 -23.55
N ASP A 104 -23.90 -0.56 -24.59
CA ASP A 104 -24.42 -1.14 -25.83
C ASP A 104 -23.35 -2.05 -26.49
N GLY A 105 -23.60 -3.36 -26.47
CA GLY A 105 -22.89 -4.32 -27.31
C GLY A 105 -21.85 -5.20 -26.62
N THR A 106 -22.27 -6.14 -25.77
CA THR A 106 -21.70 -7.50 -25.70
C THR A 106 -22.78 -8.43 -25.15
N ALA A 107 -22.98 -9.59 -25.76
CA ALA A 107 -24.00 -10.55 -25.34
C ALA A 107 -23.70 -11.07 -23.93
N VAL A 108 -24.47 -10.60 -22.94
CA VAL A 108 -24.47 -11.14 -21.58
C VAL A 108 -25.27 -12.43 -21.62
N ALA A 109 -24.72 -13.52 -21.08
CA ALA A 109 -25.51 -14.73 -20.86
C ALA A 109 -26.66 -14.38 -19.90
N ASP A 110 -27.91 -14.68 -20.28
CA ASP A 110 -29.16 -14.49 -19.49
C ASP A 110 -29.20 -15.37 -18.20
N GLY A 111 -28.11 -15.39 -17.43
CA GLY A 111 -28.02 -16.05 -16.13
C GLY A 111 -28.26 -15.06 -14.99
N PRO A 112 -28.74 -15.52 -13.83
CA PRO A 112 -28.71 -14.71 -12.62
C PRO A 112 -27.27 -14.25 -12.31
N PRO A 113 -27.08 -13.10 -11.63
CA PRO A 113 -25.77 -12.64 -11.23
C PRO A 113 -25.01 -13.73 -10.45
N PRO A 114 -23.67 -13.85 -10.61
CA PRO A 114 -22.86 -14.67 -9.72
C PRO A 114 -23.07 -14.28 -8.26
N THR A 115 -23.24 -15.30 -7.42
CA THR A 115 -23.36 -15.16 -5.97
C THR A 115 -22.29 -15.98 -5.26
N ASN A 116 -21.95 -15.59 -4.03
CA ASN A 116 -21.09 -16.37 -3.12
C ASN A 116 -21.82 -17.61 -2.56
N GLU A 117 -21.20 -18.35 -1.64
CA GLU A 117 -21.81 -19.54 -1.01
C GLU A 117 -23.08 -19.22 -0.21
N ASP A 118 -23.19 -17.99 0.31
CA ASP A 118 -24.33 -17.48 1.08
C ASP A 118 -25.47 -16.92 0.19
N GLY A 119 -25.27 -16.87 -1.13
CA GLY A 119 -26.28 -16.42 -2.09
C GLY A 119 -26.33 -14.90 -2.29
N GLU A 120 -25.28 -14.18 -1.88
CA GLU A 120 -25.13 -12.74 -1.98
C GLU A 120 -24.32 -12.36 -3.24
N THR A 121 -24.66 -11.24 -3.88
CA THR A 121 -23.85 -10.69 -4.98
C THR A 121 -22.64 -9.93 -4.46
N LEU A 122 -21.65 -9.67 -5.34
CA LEU A 122 -20.51 -8.84 -4.98
C LEU A 122 -20.93 -7.46 -4.43
N ARG A 123 -21.97 -6.86 -5.02
CA ARG A 123 -22.50 -5.57 -4.55
C ARG A 123 -23.04 -5.66 -3.13
N GLU A 124 -23.74 -6.74 -2.79
CA GLU A 124 -24.30 -6.94 -1.45
C GLU A 124 -23.19 -7.10 -0.41
N VAL A 125 -22.17 -7.92 -0.70
CA VAL A 125 -21.01 -8.12 0.17
C VAL A 125 -20.27 -6.79 0.42
N ILE A 126 -20.00 -6.02 -0.63
CA ILE A 126 -19.31 -4.73 -0.47
C ILE A 126 -20.18 -3.75 0.32
N ALA A 127 -21.48 -3.68 0.01
CA ALA A 127 -22.41 -2.77 0.67
C ALA A 127 -22.52 -3.06 2.16
N GLU A 128 -22.58 -4.34 2.56
CA GLU A 128 -22.52 -4.73 3.97
C GLU A 128 -21.20 -4.29 4.61
N ALA A 129 -20.06 -4.54 3.96
CA ALA A 129 -18.75 -4.20 4.50
C ALA A 129 -18.57 -2.69 4.75
N VAL A 130 -19.20 -1.84 3.94
CA VAL A 130 -19.14 -0.37 4.08
C VAL A 130 -20.35 0.24 4.79
N ASP A 131 -21.27 -0.59 5.32
CA ASP A 131 -22.52 -0.18 6.01
C ASP A 131 -23.40 0.75 5.16
N GLU A 132 -23.58 0.41 3.88
CA GLU A 132 -24.42 1.15 2.93
C GLU A 132 -25.46 0.22 2.26
N GLU A 133 -26.51 0.79 1.66
CA GLU A 133 -27.46 -0.02 0.89
C GLU A 133 -26.84 -0.40 -0.48
N PRO A 134 -27.06 -1.64 -1.00
CA PRO A 134 -26.51 -2.07 -2.30
C PRO A 134 -26.78 -1.09 -3.44
N LYS A 135 -28.00 -0.57 -3.50
CA LYS A 135 -28.45 0.41 -4.52
C LYS A 135 -27.76 1.78 -4.42
N GLU A 136 -27.21 2.12 -3.26
CA GLU A 136 -26.55 3.39 -2.97
C GLU A 136 -25.03 3.31 -3.11
N LEU A 137 -24.46 2.11 -3.27
CA LEU A 137 -23.01 1.87 -3.31
C LEU A 137 -22.29 2.70 -4.39
N GLU A 138 -22.85 2.81 -5.59
CA GLU A 138 -22.25 3.60 -6.68
C GLU A 138 -22.23 5.10 -6.33
N GLU A 139 -23.33 5.62 -5.77
CA GLU A 139 -23.39 7.00 -5.28
C GLU A 139 -22.43 7.20 -4.11
N TYR A 140 -22.34 6.24 -3.18
CA TYR A 140 -21.41 6.25 -2.06
C TYR A 140 -19.97 6.45 -2.54
N ILE A 141 -19.51 5.63 -3.50
CA ILE A 141 -18.15 5.69 -4.05
C ILE A 141 -17.88 7.05 -4.71
N ARG A 142 -18.84 7.58 -5.50
CA ARG A 142 -18.68 8.85 -6.22
C ARG A 142 -18.82 10.09 -5.32
N ARG A 143 -19.48 9.97 -4.18
CA ARG A 143 -19.81 11.10 -3.30
C ARG A 143 -18.60 11.58 -2.49
N GLY A 144 -18.39 12.90 -2.49
CA GLY A 144 -17.39 13.57 -1.67
C GLY A 144 -16.19 14.08 -2.45
N ARG A 145 -15.19 14.62 -1.74
CA ARG A 145 -13.94 15.11 -2.32
C ARG A 145 -13.00 13.94 -2.63
N ALA A 146 -11.98 14.17 -3.46
CA ALA A 146 -11.00 13.14 -3.83
C ALA A 146 -10.40 12.38 -2.64
N ARG A 147 -10.10 13.07 -1.53
CA ARG A 147 -9.58 12.41 -0.31
C ARG A 147 -10.58 11.44 0.32
N GLU A 148 -11.86 11.81 0.35
CA GLU A 148 -12.94 10.98 0.88
C GLU A 148 -13.18 9.79 -0.06
N ARG A 149 -13.33 10.05 -1.37
CA ARG A 149 -13.49 9.01 -2.39
C ARG A 149 -12.34 8.00 -2.40
N ARG A 150 -11.11 8.43 -2.16
CA ARG A 150 -9.95 7.56 -1.99
C ARG A 150 -10.09 6.61 -0.79
N SER A 151 -10.61 7.10 0.34
CA SER A 151 -10.86 6.25 1.52
C SER A 151 -11.86 5.15 1.16
N LYS A 152 -12.99 5.58 0.58
CA LYS A 152 -14.07 4.68 0.15
C LYS A 152 -13.61 3.67 -0.89
N LEU A 153 -12.81 4.09 -1.86
CA LEU A 153 -12.18 3.19 -2.83
C LEU A 153 -11.37 2.12 -2.13
N ASN A 154 -10.52 2.49 -1.17
CA ASN A 154 -9.69 1.52 -0.47
C ASN A 154 -10.54 0.54 0.34
N GLU A 155 -11.59 1.02 1.03
CA GLU A 155 -12.56 0.18 1.74
C GLU A 155 -13.27 -0.81 0.79
N VAL A 156 -13.65 -0.37 -0.40
CA VAL A 156 -14.24 -1.24 -1.44
C VAL A 156 -13.21 -2.28 -1.93
N VAL A 157 -11.96 -1.88 -2.13
CA VAL A 157 -10.91 -2.83 -2.54
C VAL A 157 -10.67 -3.86 -1.43
N ASP A 158 -10.57 -3.42 -0.17
CA ASP A 158 -10.45 -4.31 1.00
C ASP A 158 -11.61 -5.31 1.03
N ALA A 159 -12.86 -4.84 0.89
CA ALA A 159 -14.04 -5.70 0.89
C ALA A 159 -14.03 -6.74 -0.24
N VAL A 160 -13.57 -6.38 -1.44
CA VAL A 160 -13.45 -7.34 -2.55
C VAL A 160 -12.34 -8.35 -2.27
N GLU A 161 -11.18 -7.90 -1.77
CA GLU A 161 -10.04 -8.79 -1.46
C GLU A 161 -10.33 -9.78 -0.33
N GLU A 162 -11.20 -9.39 0.62
CA GLU A 162 -11.65 -10.24 1.72
C GLU A 162 -12.85 -11.14 1.32
N SER A 163 -13.46 -10.89 0.16
CA SER A 163 -14.59 -11.67 -0.34
C SER A 163 -14.17 -12.94 -1.08
N GLU A 164 -15.16 -13.79 -1.39
CA GLU A 164 -14.97 -14.98 -2.23
C GLU A 164 -14.95 -14.67 -3.73
N PHE A 165 -15.13 -13.40 -4.12
CA PHE A 165 -15.15 -12.98 -5.52
C PHE A 165 -13.75 -12.63 -6.03
N ASP A 166 -13.49 -12.95 -7.29
CA ASP A 166 -12.22 -12.61 -7.94
C ASP A 166 -12.09 -11.08 -8.14
N LYS A 167 -11.06 -10.48 -7.55
CA LYS A 167 -10.67 -9.09 -7.88
C LYS A 167 -9.87 -9.06 -9.18
N PRO A 168 -10.26 -8.26 -10.19
CA PRO A 168 -9.45 -8.05 -11.37
C PRO A 168 -8.28 -7.08 -11.10
N ASP A 169 -7.20 -7.20 -11.87
CA ASP A 169 -6.05 -6.27 -11.82
C ASP A 169 -6.36 -4.88 -12.43
N SER A 170 -7.63 -4.59 -12.76
CA SER A 170 -8.03 -3.38 -13.49
C SER A 170 -8.06 -2.14 -12.60
N TYR A 171 -8.20 -2.31 -11.28
CA TYR A 171 -8.19 -1.25 -10.28
C TYR A 171 -7.48 -1.70 -9.00
N ASP A 172 -7.01 -0.74 -8.23
CA ASP A 172 -6.36 -1.02 -6.95
C ASP A 172 -6.42 0.17 -5.99
N LYS A 173 -5.92 -0.04 -4.76
CA LYS A 173 -5.84 1.00 -3.73
C LYS A 173 -4.98 2.18 -4.16
N ILE A 174 -5.33 3.33 -3.62
CA ILE A 174 -4.49 4.53 -3.64
C ILE A 174 -4.05 4.83 -2.21
N GLU A 175 -2.80 4.50 -1.91
CA GLU A 175 -2.26 4.51 -0.56
C GLU A 175 -1.40 5.74 -0.26
N LEU A 176 -1.40 6.10 1.03
CA LEU A 176 -0.46 7.06 1.58
C LEU A 176 0.74 6.27 2.10
N ARG A 177 1.89 6.44 1.46
CA ARG A 177 3.15 5.84 1.90
C ARG A 177 4.00 6.93 2.55
N PRO A 178 4.41 6.78 3.82
CA PRO A 178 5.24 7.78 4.46
C PRO A 178 6.59 7.86 3.77
N ASN A 179 7.24 9.02 3.83
CA ASN A 179 8.62 9.15 3.39
C ASN A 179 9.49 8.14 4.15
N ALA A 180 10.29 7.38 3.40
CA ALA A 180 11.06 6.30 3.99
C ALA A 180 12.11 6.86 4.95
N ARG A 181 12.14 6.34 6.18
CA ARG A 181 13.24 6.57 7.10
C ARG A 181 14.53 6.04 6.50
N ARG A 182 15.58 6.83 6.66
CA ARG A 182 16.95 6.49 6.28
C ARG A 182 17.75 6.24 7.54
N TYR A 183 18.65 5.27 7.45
CA TYR A 183 19.45 4.78 8.56
C TYR A 183 20.94 4.84 8.19
N HIS A 184 21.79 5.23 9.14
CA HIS A 184 23.24 5.11 9.04
C HIS A 184 23.87 4.80 10.40
N LEU A 185 25.14 4.38 10.40
CA LEU A 185 25.91 4.29 11.64
C LEU A 185 26.11 5.70 12.23
N SER A 186 25.86 5.84 13.51
CA SER A 186 26.23 7.04 14.24
C SER A 186 27.74 7.07 14.51
N ASP A 187 28.28 8.25 14.77
CA ASP A 187 29.68 8.39 15.20
C ASP A 187 29.95 7.62 16.50
N HIS A 188 28.94 7.52 17.37
CA HIS A 188 29.00 6.74 18.59
C HIS A 188 29.17 5.24 18.29
N GLY A 189 28.32 4.69 17.41
CA GLY A 189 28.38 3.29 17.02
C GLY A 189 29.69 2.91 16.33
N ILE A 190 30.24 3.80 15.50
CA ILE A 190 31.56 3.61 14.88
C ILE A 190 32.65 3.53 15.95
N SER A 191 32.63 4.43 16.93
CA SER A 191 33.61 4.47 18.01
C SER A 191 33.50 3.28 18.96
N GLU A 192 32.29 2.92 19.38
CA GLU A 192 32.05 1.87 20.37
C GLU A 192 32.48 0.50 19.84
N TYR A 193 32.15 0.20 18.58
CA TYR A 193 32.45 -1.08 17.95
C TYR A 193 33.77 -1.08 17.17
N SER A 194 34.55 0.00 17.24
CA SER A 194 35.84 0.15 16.52
C SER A 194 35.71 -0.13 15.01
N LEU A 195 34.64 0.36 14.38
CA LEU A 195 34.29 0.10 12.97
C LEU A 195 34.99 1.05 11.98
N ALA A 196 36.16 1.58 12.36
CA ALA A 196 36.92 2.60 11.60
C ALA A 196 37.57 2.05 10.32
#